data_AF-A0AA35QGD5-F1
#
_entry.id   AF-A0AA35QGD5-F1
#
_cell.length_a   1.000
_cell.length_b   1.000
_cell.length_c   1.000
_cell.angle_alpha   90.00
_cell.angle_beta   90.00
_cell.angle_gamma   90.00
#
_symmetry.space_group_name_H-M   'P 1'
#
loop_
_entity.id
_entity.type
_entity.pdbx_description
1 polymer ?
#
loop_
_entity_poly.entity_id
_entity_poly.type
_entity_poly.pdbx_seq_one_letter_code
_entity_poly.pdbx_strand_id
1 'polypeptide(L)' 'MANDNPGNFANRAEEEVKNIASKGGQASHSGGFASMDPDKQRDIASKGGQASSGSFEPGSEKAKEAGRKGGLK' A
#
# COMPACT_ATOMS: atom_id res chain seq x y z
N MET A 1 -13.55 21.16 0.06
CA MET A 1 -12.29 21.67 0.61
C MET A 1 -11.22 20.63 0.40
N ALA A 2 -10.04 21.00 -0.12
CA ALA A 2 -8.91 20.09 -0.17
C ALA A 2 -8.58 19.67 1.27
N ASN A 3 -8.38 18.37 1.51
CA ASN A 3 -8.04 17.88 2.82
C ASN A 3 -6.57 18.23 3.08
N ASP A 4 -6.29 19.11 4.04
CA ASP A 4 -4.93 19.59 4.42
C ASP A 4 -4.06 18.49 5.07
N ASN A 5 -4.34 17.22 4.80
CA ASN A 5 -3.54 16.11 5.25
C ASN A 5 -2.17 16.18 4.54
N PRO A 6 -1.08 16.51 5.24
CA PRO A 6 0.24 16.68 4.63
C PRO A 6 0.76 15.40 3.96
N GLY A 7 0.22 14.22 4.32
CA GLY A 7 0.60 12.95 3.72
C GLY A 7 -0.03 12.66 2.35
N ASN A 8 -1.06 13.40 1.93
CA ASN A 8 -1.79 13.10 0.70
C ASN A 8 -1.00 13.45 -0.57
N PHE A 9 -1.09 12.63 -1.62
CA PHE A 9 -0.40 12.87 -2.89
C PHE A 9 -0.78 14.20 -3.56
N ALA A 10 -2.02 14.66 -3.35
CA ALA A 10 -2.48 15.97 -3.85
C ALA A 10 -1.73 17.16 -3.24
N ASN A 11 -1.05 16.97 -2.10
CA ASN A 11 -0.29 18.00 -1.39
C ASN A 11 1.23 17.87 -1.62
N ARG A 12 1.68 16.99 -2.54
CA ARG A 12 3.10 16.73 -2.85
C ARG A 12 3.48 17.32 -4.21
N ALA A 13 4.77 17.60 -4.40
CA ALA A 13 5.30 18.06 -5.68
C ALA A 13 5.16 16.98 -6.76
N GLU A 14 4.80 17.36 -7.99
CA GLU A 14 4.58 16.42 -9.10
C GLU A 14 5.80 15.52 -9.36
N GLU A 15 7.00 16.09 -9.30
CA GLU A 15 8.25 15.35 -9.45
C GLU A 15 8.48 14.31 -8.35
N GLU A 16 8.05 14.59 -7.11
CA GLU A 16 8.11 13.63 -6.01
C GLU A 16 7.15 12.45 -6.27
N VAL A 17 5.92 12.75 -6.70
CA VAL A 17 4.92 11.74 -7.03
C VAL A 17 5.38 10.86 -8.19
N LYS A 18 5.95 11.45 -9.24
CA LYS A 18 6.56 10.71 -10.36
C LYS A 18 7.66 9.76 -9.87
N ASN A 19 8.59 10.27 -9.06
CA ASN A 19 9.67 9.45 -8.51
C ASN A 19 9.17 8.28 -7.63
N ILE A 20 8.11 8.49 -6.84
CA ILE A 20 7.47 7.42 -6.04
C ILE A 20 6.83 6.37 -6.95
N ALA A 21 6.10 6.79 -7.98
CA ALA A 21 5.48 5.88 -8.94
C ALA A 21 6.53 5.06 -9.72
N SER A 22 7.61 5.71 -10.18
CA SER A 22 8.72 5.06 -10.87
C SER A 22 9.40 3.98 -10.04
N LYS A 23 9.61 4.23 -8.74
CA LYS A 23 10.17 3.22 -7.80
C LYS A 23 9.30 1.98 -7.69
N GLY A 24 7.97 2.13 -7.73
CA GLY A 24 7.02 1.01 -7.74
C GLY A 24 7.14 0.13 -8.98
N GLY A 25 7.40 0.73 -10.16
CA GLY A 25 7.57 0.00 -11.42
C GLY A 25 8.94 -0.69 -11.58
N GLN A 26 10.00 -0.12 -11.01
CA GLN A 26 11.35 -0.68 -11.09
C GLN A 26 11.51 -2.00 -10.31
N ALA A 27 10.80 -2.17 -9.18
CA ALA A 27 10.84 -3.40 -8.39
C ALA A 27 10.34 -4.65 -9.13
N SER A 28 9.63 -4.47 -10.25
CA SER A 28 9.05 -5.56 -11.05
C SER A 28 10.04 -6.22 -12.02
N HIS A 29 11.22 -5.63 -12.28
CA HIS A 29 12.12 -6.07 -13.35
C HIS A 29 13.07 -7.23 -12.96
N SER A 30 13.20 -7.56 -11.67
CA SER A 30 14.15 -8.57 -11.16
C SER A 30 13.50 -9.90 -10.73
N GLY A 31 12.28 -10.18 -11.19
CA GLY A 31 11.49 -11.35 -10.77
C GLY A 31 10.72 -11.07 -9.49
N GLY A 32 9.52 -10.52 -9.64
CA GLY A 32 8.62 -10.20 -8.52
C GLY A 32 7.89 -11.43 -7.98
N PHE A 33 6.89 -11.19 -7.13
CA PHE A 33 6.01 -12.22 -6.58
C PHE A 33 5.40 -13.15 -7.65
N ALA A 34 5.11 -12.61 -8.83
CA ALA A 34 4.54 -13.36 -9.97
C ALA A 34 5.55 -14.31 -10.64
N SER A 35 6.85 -14.14 -10.41
CA SER A 35 7.92 -14.98 -10.98
C SER A 35 8.44 -16.02 -9.98
N MET A 36 7.87 -16.09 -8.77
CA MET A 36 8.23 -17.10 -7.76
C MET A 36 7.60 -18.46 -8.07
N ASP A 37 8.14 -19.51 -7.43
CA ASP A 37 7.52 -20.83 -7.40
C ASP A 37 6.07 -20.77 -6.86
N PRO A 38 5.10 -21.48 -7.47
CA PRO A 38 3.69 -21.41 -7.06
C PRO A 38 3.41 -21.82 -5.61
N ASP A 39 4.12 -22.81 -5.07
CA ASP A 39 3.92 -23.27 -3.70
C ASP A 39 4.43 -22.23 -2.70
N LYS A 40 5.59 -21.63 -3.02
CA LYS A 40 6.12 -20.50 -2.24
C LYS A 40 5.20 -19.28 -2.31
N GLN A 41 4.64 -18.99 -3.48
CA GLN A 41 3.67 -17.91 -3.65
C GLN A 41 2.43 -18.11 -2.77
N ARG A 42 1.91 -19.35 -2.73
CA ARG A 42 0.75 -19.72 -1.92
C ARG A 42 1.02 -19.62 -0.42
N ASP A 43 2.17 -20.07 0.05
CA ASP A 43 2.56 -19.94 1.46
C ASP A 43 2.65 -18.47 1.90
N ILE A 44 3.29 -17.62 1.10
CA ILE A 44 3.38 -16.18 1.37
C ILE A 44 2.00 -15.52 1.37
N ALA A 45 1.16 -15.82 0.38
CA ALA A 45 -0.21 -15.31 0.31
C ALA A 45 -1.04 -15.75 1.53
N SER A 46 -0.91 -17.00 1.94
CA SER A 46 -1.60 -17.55 3.10
C SER A 46 -1.19 -16.84 4.39
N LYS A 47 0.11 -16.65 4.61
CA LYS A 47 0.64 -15.87 5.75
C LYS A 47 0.14 -14.42 5.76
N GLY A 48 0.12 -13.78 4.59
CA GLY A 48 -0.45 -12.44 4.45
C GLY A 48 -1.94 -12.36 4.79
N GLY A 49 -2.72 -13.37 4.38
CA GLY A 49 -4.13 -13.49 4.72
C GLY A 49 -4.36 -13.72 6.22
N GLN A 50 -3.57 -14.57 6.87
CA GLN A 50 -3.66 -14.84 8.32
C GLN A 50 -3.25 -13.63 9.17
N ALA A 51 -2.24 -12.87 8.73
CA ALA A 51 -1.80 -11.67 9.41
C ALA A 51 -2.75 -10.48 9.21
N SER A 52 -3.60 -10.53 8.18
CA SER A 52 -4.58 -9.50 7.90
C SER A 52 -5.78 -9.65 8.83
N SER A 53 -6.27 -8.53 9.36
CA SER A 53 -7.55 -8.48 10.09
C SER A 53 -8.78 -8.52 9.17
N GLY A 54 -8.58 -8.77 7.87
CA GLY A 54 -9.61 -8.65 6.83
C GLY A 54 -9.81 -7.21 6.34
N SER A 55 -10.82 -7.01 5.51
CA SER A 55 -11.23 -5.69 5.03
C SER A 55 -11.86 -4.87 6.16
N PHE A 56 -11.68 -3.55 6.11
CA PHE A 56 -12.39 -2.65 7.01
C PHE A 56 -13.75 -2.29 6.44
N GLU A 57 -14.77 -2.29 7.29
CA GLU A 57 -16.06 -1.70 6.94
C GLU A 57 -15.91 -0.20 6.69
N PRO A 58 -16.45 0.34 5.57
CA PRO A 58 -16.41 1.76 5.28
C PRO A 58 -16.95 2.58 6.45
N GLY A 59 -16.18 3.59 6.88
CA GLY A 59 -16.57 4.48 7.99
C GLY A 59 -16.41 3.90 9.39
N SER A 60 -15.97 2.64 9.54
CA SER A 60 -15.66 2.07 10.85
C SER A 60 -14.51 2.80 11.53
N GLU A 61 -14.49 2.81 12.87
CA GLU A 61 -13.40 3.41 13.65
C GLU A 61 -12.04 2.78 13.31
N LYS A 62 -12.01 1.46 13.06
CA LYS A 62 -10.80 0.77 12.59
C LYS A 62 -10.32 1.29 11.22
N ALA A 63 -11.23 1.53 10.27
CA ALA A 63 -10.87 2.12 8.96
C ALA A 63 -10.29 3.53 9.14
N LYS A 64 -10.92 4.36 9.98
CA LYS A 64 -10.46 5.73 10.27
C LYS A 64 -9.10 5.72 10.95
N GLU A 65 -8.89 4.85 11.93
CA GLU A 65 -7.62 4.73 12.65
C GLU A 65 -6.51 4.24 11.72
N ALA A 66 -6.77 3.20 10.92
CA ALA A 66 -5.81 2.68 9.94
C ALA A 66 -5.47 3.73 8.87
N GLY A 67 -6.46 4.46 8.36
CA GLY A 67 -6.26 5.55 7.40
C GLY A 67 -5.47 6.72 8.00
N ARG A 68 -5.79 7.12 9.23
CA ARG A 68 -5.05 8.16 9.97
C ARG A 68 -3.59 7.73 10.17
N LYS A 69 -3.36 6.50 10.65
CA LYS A 69 -2.00 5.96 10.86
C LYS A 69 -1.22 5.84 9.55
N GLY A 70 -1.87 5.44 8.46
CA GLY A 70 -1.26 5.38 7.13
C GLY A 70 -0.88 6.73 6.55
N GLY A 71 -1.59 7.81 6.93
CA GLY A 71 -1.33 9.17 6.48
C GLY A 71 -0.32 9.97 7.32
N LEU A 72 0.04 9.50 8.52
CA LEU A 72 0.95 10.17 9.46
C LEU A 72 2.45 9.97 9.12
N LYS A 73 2.79 9.76 7.85
CA LYS A 73 4.15 9.38 7.42
C LYS A 73 4.76 10.37 6.44
#